data_AF-A0A292YWK2-F1
#
_entry.id   AF-A0A292YWK2-F1
#
_cell.length_a   1.000
_cell.length_b   1.000
_cell.length_c   1.000
_cell.angle_alpha   90.00
_cell.angle_beta   90.00
_cell.angle_gamma   90.00
#
_symmetry.space_group_name_H-M   'P 1'
#
loop_
_entity.id
_entity.type
_entity.pdbx_description
1 polymer ?
#
loop_
_entity_poly.entity_id
_entity_poly.type
_entity_poly.pdbx_seq_one_letter_code
_entity_poly.pdbx_strand_id
1 'polypeptide(L)'
;MAGSELAKRPGAEVEVDPLDEPSAEWGWHGSFPNGTLIAAIATAIILPILLIGHHASWTEIVWMVVPALFVLGGVIGGLIKRRNAWRR
;
A
#
# COMPACT_ATOMS: atom_id res chain seq x y z
N MET A 1 -1.59 -32.59 -22.81
CA MET A 1 -1.71 -31.90 -21.51
C MET A 1 -0.44 -31.09 -21.30
N ALA A 2 -0.36 -29.90 -21.92
CA ALA A 2 0.77 -29.01 -21.70
C ALA A 2 0.46 -28.20 -20.45
N GLY A 3 0.99 -28.64 -19.30
CA GLY A 3 1.09 -27.80 -18.13
C GLY A 3 2.05 -26.67 -18.51
N SER A 4 1.51 -25.48 -18.76
CA SER A 4 2.30 -24.27 -18.82
C SER A 4 2.86 -24.04 -17.42
N GLU A 5 4.03 -24.62 -17.15
CA GLU A 5 4.94 -24.09 -16.14
C GLU A 5 5.15 -22.63 -16.51
N LEU A 6 4.43 -21.76 -15.82
CA LEU A 6 4.67 -20.34 -15.78
C LEU A 6 6.14 -20.19 -15.39
N ALA A 7 7.01 -20.00 -16.39
CA ALA A 7 8.40 -19.70 -16.17
C ALA A 7 8.44 -18.53 -15.21
N LYS A 8 8.86 -18.82 -13.98
CA LYS A 8 8.99 -17.87 -12.87
C LYS A 8 9.97 -16.80 -13.35
N ARG A 9 9.45 -15.71 -13.89
CA ARG A 9 10.26 -14.63 -14.45
C ARG A 9 11.04 -14.03 -13.27
N PRO A 10 12.38 -14.01 -13.29
CA PRO A 10 13.13 -13.25 -12.32
C PRO A 10 12.83 -11.77 -12.59
N GLY A 11 11.91 -11.19 -11.80
CA GLY A 11 11.49 -9.79 -11.93
C GLY A 11 9.98 -9.52 -12.02
N ALA A 12 9.13 -10.55 -12.00
CA ALA A 12 7.69 -10.35 -11.84
C ALA A 12 7.33 -10.50 -10.35
N GLU A 13 6.96 -9.38 -9.71
CA GLU A 13 6.42 -9.28 -8.35
C GLU A 13 7.36 -9.74 -7.23
N VAL A 14 8.01 -8.76 -6.59
CA VAL A 14 8.61 -8.79 -5.24
C VAL A 14 8.49 -10.15 -4.57
N GLU A 15 9.41 -11.05 -4.92
CA GLU A 15 9.49 -12.38 -4.33
C GLU A 15 10.00 -12.18 -2.91
N VAL A 16 9.17 -12.49 -1.91
CA VAL A 16 9.63 -12.51 -0.52
C VAL A 16 10.56 -13.71 -0.39
N ASP A 17 11.75 -13.48 0.17
CA ASP A 17 12.75 -14.52 0.34
C ASP A 17 12.18 -15.64 1.23
N PRO A 18 12.21 -16.92 0.81
CA PRO A 18 11.83 -18.05 1.65
C PRO A 18 12.57 -18.10 3.00
N LEU A 19 13.73 -17.45 3.12
CA LEU A 19 14.45 -17.27 4.38
C LEU A 19 13.78 -16.26 5.33
N ASP A 20 13.08 -15.26 4.81
CA ASP A 20 12.33 -14.28 5.59
C ASP A 20 10.95 -14.83 6.02
N GLU A 21 10.30 -15.64 5.17
CA GLU A 21 9.05 -16.32 5.52
C GLU A 21 8.88 -17.71 4.83
N PRO A 22 8.77 -18.82 5.59
CA PRO A 22 8.72 -20.17 5.02
C PRO A 22 7.41 -20.49 4.27
N SER A 23 6.38 -19.65 4.42
CA SER A 23 5.12 -19.76 3.68
C SER A 23 5.15 -19.06 2.32
N ALA A 24 6.27 -18.41 1.93
CA ALA A 24 6.47 -17.79 0.62
C ALA A 24 6.19 -18.75 -0.55
N GLU A 25 6.44 -20.04 -0.33
CA GLU A 25 6.21 -21.10 -1.32
C GLU A 25 4.72 -21.32 -1.67
N TRP A 26 3.77 -20.85 -0.85
CA TRP A 26 2.33 -21.12 -1.03
C TRP A 26 1.59 -20.03 -1.85
N GLY A 27 2.30 -18.96 -2.24
CA GLY A 27 1.90 -18.08 -3.34
C GLY A 27 0.92 -16.95 -3.03
N TRP A 28 0.60 -16.67 -1.76
CA TRP A 28 -0.28 -15.54 -1.38
C TRP A 28 0.51 -14.27 -1.00
N HIS A 29 1.83 -14.30 -1.11
CA HIS A 29 2.76 -13.32 -0.55
C HIS A 29 3.11 -12.18 -1.52
N GLY A 30 2.27 -12.00 -2.56
CA GLY A 30 2.46 -10.95 -3.54
C GLY A 30 2.41 -9.56 -2.91
N SER A 31 3.52 -8.83 -2.99
CA SER A 31 3.56 -7.41 -2.61
C SER A 31 3.30 -6.54 -3.82
N PHE A 32 2.31 -5.65 -3.70
CA PHE A 32 1.97 -4.67 -4.73
C PHE A 32 2.38 -3.27 -4.28
N PRO A 33 3.69 -2.92 -4.24
CA PRO A 33 4.14 -1.65 -3.67
C PRO A 33 3.51 -0.42 -4.35
N ASN A 34 3.31 -0.49 -5.67
CA ASN A 34 2.63 0.56 -6.43
C ASN A 34 1.11 0.55 -6.16
N GLY A 35 0.50 -0.63 -6.05
CA GLY A 35 -0.92 -0.77 -5.72
C GLY A 35 -1.26 -0.23 -4.33
N THR A 36 -0.44 -0.54 -3.33
CA THR A 36 -0.57 -0.02 -1.97
C THR A 36 -0.40 1.50 -1.93
N LEU A 37 0.54 2.06 -2.70
CA LEU A 37 0.74 3.52 -2.78
C LEU A 37 -0.47 4.21 -3.41
N ILE A 38 -0.97 3.68 -4.54
CA ILE A 38 -2.16 4.23 -5.22
C ILE A 38 -3.38 4.14 -4.30
N ALA A 39 -3.60 2.99 -3.66
CA ALA A 39 -4.69 2.78 -2.72
C ALA A 39 -4.61 3.76 -1.54
N ALA A 40 -3.43 3.93 -0.94
CA ALA A 40 -3.23 4.87 0.17
C ALA A 40 -3.55 6.32 -0.23
N ILE A 41 -3.08 6.77 -1.40
CA ILE A 41 -3.38 8.12 -1.91
C ILE A 41 -4.87 8.26 -2.21
N ALA A 42 -5.47 7.27 -2.87
CA ALA A 42 -6.90 7.27 -3.18
C ALA A 42 -7.74 7.36 -1.90
N THR A 43 -7.43 6.54 -0.88
CA THR A 43 -8.12 6.59 0.42
C THR A 43 -7.96 7.96 1.09
N ALA A 44 -6.76 8.54 1.09
CA ALA A 44 -6.52 9.85 1.69
C ALA A 44 -7.30 10.98 1.01
N ILE A 45 -7.64 10.84 -0.28
CA ILE A 45 -8.45 11.80 -1.04
C ILE A 45 -9.94 11.55 -0.87
N ILE A 46 -10.37 10.28 -0.94
CA ILE A 46 -11.79 9.92 -0.89
C ILE A 46 -12.41 10.27 0.47
N LEU A 47 -11.71 10.04 1.58
CA LEU A 47 -12.26 10.29 2.92
C LEU A 47 -12.71 11.76 3.11
N PRO A 48 -11.92 12.80 2.79
CA PRO A 48 -12.40 14.17 2.80
C PRO A 48 -13.51 14.47 1.79
N ILE A 49 -13.49 13.84 0.61
CA ILE A 49 -14.54 14.03 -0.41
C ILE A 49 -15.91 13.60 0.11
N LEU A 50 -15.97 12.57 0.96
CA LEU A 50 -17.23 12.11 1.55
C LEU A 50 -17.93 13.14 2.43
N LEU A 51 -17.25 14.22 2.84
CA LEU A 51 -17.87 15.32 3.58
C LEU A 51 -18.67 16.29 2.68
N ILE A 52 -18.58 16.15 1.36
CA ILE A 52 -19.25 17.03 0.40
C ILE A 52 -20.70 16.57 0.22
N GLY A 53 -21.65 17.48 0.42
CA GLY A 53 -23.06 17.28 0.05
C GLY A 53 -24.03 17.15 1.21
N HIS A 54 -23.56 17.07 2.45
CA HIS A 54 -24.40 17.08 3.65
C HIS A 54 -23.81 17.97 4.75
N HIS A 55 -24.61 18.22 5.80
CA HIS A 55 -24.14 18.96 6.96
C HIS A 55 -23.21 18.08 7.78
N ALA A 56 -21.91 18.40 7.76
CA ALA A 56 -20.90 17.67 8.51
C ALA A 56 -20.76 18.23 9.93
N SER A 57 -20.77 17.34 10.92
CA SER A 57 -20.44 17.68 12.30
C SER A 57 -18.91 17.73 12.50
N TRP A 58 -18.44 18.41 13.56
CA TRP A 58 -17.02 18.40 13.93
C TRP A 58 -16.47 16.99 14.13
N THR A 59 -17.26 16.11 14.74
CA THR A 59 -16.91 14.70 14.95
C THR A 59 -16.66 14.00 13.62
N GLU A 60 -17.56 14.20 12.64
CA GLU A 60 -17.44 13.59 11.32
C GLU A 60 -16.21 14.11 10.55
N ILE A 61 -15.96 15.42 10.59
CA ILE A 61 -14.76 16.02 9.98
C ILE A 61 -13.49 15.39 10.58
N VAL A 62 -13.41 15.26 11.90
CA VAL A 62 -12.25 14.65 12.57
C VAL A 62 -12.07 13.20 12.14
N TRP A 63 -13.14 12.40 12.11
CA TRP A 63 -13.06 10.99 11.75
C TRP A 63 -12.79 10.73 10.27
N MET A 64 -13.03 11.70 9.38
CA MET A 64 -12.67 11.59 7.97
C MET A 64 -11.25 12.14 7.70
N VAL A 65 -10.91 13.28 8.28
CA VAL A 65 -9.65 13.99 7.98
C VAL A 65 -8.46 13.39 8.72
N VAL A 66 -8.60 13.00 10.00
CA VAL A 66 -7.46 12.48 10.78
C VAL A 66 -6.90 11.18 10.19
N PRO A 67 -7.72 10.16 9.86
CA PRO A 67 -7.20 8.95 9.21
C PRO A 67 -6.61 9.23 7.83
N ALA A 68 -7.21 10.13 7.05
CA ALA A 68 -6.67 10.55 5.75
C ALA A 68 -5.26 11.14 5.87
N LEU A 69 -5.06 12.04 6.84
CA LEU A 69 -3.74 12.62 7.13
C LEU A 69 -2.75 11.57 7.65
N PHE A 70 -3.20 10.63 8.46
CA PHE A 70 -2.35 9.55 8.98
C PHE A 70 -1.83 8.65 7.84
N VAL A 71 -2.71 8.22 6.94
CA VAL A 71 -2.33 7.42 5.76
C VAL A 71 -1.38 8.21 4.86
N LEU A 72 -1.69 9.47 4.56
CA LEU A 72 -0.84 10.33 3.75
C LEU A 72 0.54 10.53 4.39
N GLY A 73 0.59 10.76 5.69
CA GLY A 73 1.83 10.86 6.47
C GLY A 73 2.67 9.57 6.41
N GLY A 74 2.02 8.41 6.49
CA GLY A 74 2.66 7.10 6.33
C GLY A 74 3.30 6.92 4.95
N VAL A 75 2.62 7.32 3.88
CA VAL A 75 3.15 7.28 2.50
C VAL A 75 4.37 8.19 2.37
N ILE A 76 4.28 9.43 2.84
CA ILE A 76 5.40 10.40 2.81
C ILE A 76 6.59 9.87 3.61
N GLY A 77 6.37 9.37 4.83
CA GLY A 77 7.41 8.78 5.68
C GLY A 77 8.09 7.57 5.02
N GLY A 78 7.30 6.70 4.38
CA GLY A 78 7.79 5.57 3.60
C GLY A 78 8.66 6.01 2.41
N LEU A 79 8.23 7.02 1.66
CA LEU A 79 8.99 7.61 0.56
C LEU A 79 10.32 8.21 1.04
N ILE A 80 10.31 8.97 2.14
CA ILE A 80 11.52 9.54 2.74
C ILE A 80 12.48 8.43 3.19
N LYS A 81 11.97 7.38 3.83
CA LYS A 81 12.79 6.23 4.26
C LYS A 81 13.44 5.52 3.09
N ARG A 82 12.70 5.25 2.02
CA ARG A 82 13.22 4.62 0.78
C ARG A 82 14.27 5.52 0.12
N ARG A 83 14.01 6.83 0.05
CA ARG A 83 14.99 7.80 -0.46
C ARG A 83 16.23 7.88 0.40
N ASN A 84 16.16 7.70 1.72
CA ASN A 84 17.35 7.78 2.56
C ASN A 84 18.02 6.42 2.83
N ALA A 85 17.61 5.36 2.12
CA ALA A 85 18.11 4.01 2.36
C ALA A 85 19.62 3.86 2.07
N TRP A 86 20.17 4.63 1.13
CA TRP A 86 21.60 4.62 0.79
C TRP A 86 22.52 5.23 1.87
N ARG A 87 21.94 5.88 2.91
CA ARG A 87 22.71 6.46 4.02
C ARG A 87 22.92 5.46 5.18
N ARG A 88 22.51 4.20 5.02
CA ARG A 88 22.74 3.11 5.96
C ARG A 88 23.58 2.03 5.32
#